data_AF-A0A924VY96-F1
#
_entry.id   AF-A0A924VY96-F1
#
_cell.length_a   1.000
_cell.length_b   1.000
_cell.length_c   1.000
_cell.angle_alpha   90.00
_cell.angle_beta   90.00
_cell.angle_gamma   90.00
#
_symmetry.space_group_name_H-M   'P 1'
#
loop_
_entity.id
_entity.type
_entity.pdbx_description
1 polymer ?
#
loop_
_entity_poly.entity_id
_entity_poly.type
_entity_poly.pdbx_seq_one_letter_code
_entity_poly.pdbx_strand_id
1 'polypeptide(L)'
;MVPRIQLLLGAALFALLGSVLVLAGLGVVAVPLEQLQAPLWVVALAGFVFLCCAGLLLLVATAKTEPSSSLPLAWRFVAMLAVAAVGAIAAWVAFGDGPREFTGSSSALGMSQQGSVAEAEGRFAFGILAVFSGLVVVLGLVQAWFEARARRTG
;
A
#
# COMPACT_ATOMS: atom_id res chain seq x y z
N MET A 1 24.53 5.98 -2.64
CA MET A 1 24.23 4.62 -2.17
C MET A 1 23.68 4.72 -0.76
N VAL A 2 22.49 4.18 -0.50
CA VAL A 2 21.91 4.17 0.86
C VAL A 2 22.67 3.12 1.70
N PRO A 3 23.24 3.47 2.86
CA PRO A 3 23.85 2.51 3.77
C PRO A 3 22.88 1.36 4.14
N ARG A 4 23.36 0.11 4.09
CA ARG A 4 22.54 -1.08 4.45
C ARG A 4 21.89 -0.95 5.82
N ILE A 5 22.59 -0.35 6.79
CA ILE A 5 22.06 -0.09 8.14
C ILE A 5 20.79 0.77 8.11
N GLN A 6 20.71 1.76 7.21
CA GLN A 6 19.51 2.62 7.09
C GLN A 6 18.33 1.84 6.52
N LEU A 7 18.56 0.94 5.55
CA LEU A 7 17.52 0.07 5.01
C LEU A 7 17.00 -0.91 6.07
N LEU A 8 17.90 -1.49 6.87
CA LEU A 8 17.53 -2.42 7.96
C LEU A 8 16.77 -1.71 9.09
N LEU A 9 17.21 -0.52 9.49
CA LEU A 9 16.50 0.29 10.48
C LEU A 9 15.13 0.73 9.97
N GLY A 10 15.04 1.16 8.71
CA GLY A 10 13.77 1.47 8.06
C GLY A 10 12.83 0.26 8.01
N ALA A 11 13.36 -0.91 7.63
CA ALA A 11 12.58 -2.15 7.62
C ALA A 11 12.06 -2.53 9.01
N ALA A 12 12.91 -2.43 10.05
CA ALA A 12 12.52 -2.73 11.42
C ALA A 12 11.42 -1.77 11.91
N LEU A 13 11.54 -0.47 11.62
CA LEU A 13 10.54 0.52 11.98
C LEU A 13 9.20 0.26 11.30
N PHE A 14 9.21 0.00 9.98
CA PHE A 14 7.99 -0.32 9.24
C PHE A 14 7.37 -1.65 9.68
N ALA A 15 8.19 -2.65 10.01
CA ALA A 15 7.72 -3.92 10.54
C ALA A 15 7.03 -3.72 11.90
N LEU A 16 7.63 -2.92 12.79
CA LEU A 16 7.06 -2.61 14.10
C LEU A 16 5.72 -1.87 13.97
N LEU A 17 5.70 -0.76 13.23
CA LEU A 17 4.49 0.05 13.04
C LEU A 17 3.39 -0.77 12.35
N GLY A 18 3.74 -1.49 11.28
CA GLY A 18 2.82 -2.34 10.56
C GLY A 18 2.23 -3.44 11.44
N SER A 19 3.06 -4.09 12.26
CA SER A 19 2.59 -5.15 13.17
C SER A 19 1.60 -4.60 14.20
N VAL A 20 1.88 -3.44 14.80
CA VAL A 20 0.95 -2.81 15.75
C VAL A 20 -0.40 -2.53 15.10
N LEU A 21 -0.41 -1.95 13.89
CA LEU A 21 -1.64 -1.63 13.17
C LEU A 21 -2.41 -2.89 12.73
N VAL A 22 -1.72 -3.95 12.29
CA VAL A 22 -2.36 -5.23 11.96
C VAL A 22 -2.98 -5.84 13.21
N LEU A 23 -2.24 -5.90 14.33
CA LEU A 23 -2.76 -6.45 15.58
C LEU A 23 -3.95 -5.64 16.13
N ALA A 24 -3.92 -4.32 15.98
CA ALA A 24 -5.04 -3.43 16.27
C ALA A 24 -6.26 -3.73 15.37
N GLY A 25 -6.06 -3.82 14.05
CA GLY A 25 -7.13 -4.13 13.10
C GLY A 25 -7.69 -5.55 13.23
N LEU A 26 -6.93 -6.48 13.80
CA LEU A 26 -7.39 -7.83 14.15
C LEU A 26 -8.06 -7.90 15.55
N GLY A 27 -8.09 -6.79 16.30
CA GLY A 27 -8.66 -6.75 17.64
C GLY A 27 -7.82 -7.42 18.73
N VAL A 28 -6.55 -7.73 18.45
CA VAL A 28 -5.60 -8.27 19.43
C VAL A 28 -5.11 -7.18 20.38
N VAL A 29 -4.89 -5.97 19.85
CA VAL A 29 -4.58 -4.78 20.64
C VAL A 29 -5.86 -3.97 20.80
N ALA A 30 -6.21 -3.65 22.05
CA ALA A 30 -7.36 -2.82 22.34
C ALA A 30 -7.15 -1.40 21.81
N VAL A 31 -8.03 -0.96 20.90
CA VAL A 31 -8.06 0.41 20.38
C VAL A 31 -9.41 1.01 20.72
N PRO A 32 -9.46 2.25 21.26
CA PRO A 32 -10.73 2.92 21.51
C PRO A 32 -11.47 3.14 20.19
N LEU A 33 -12.53 2.36 19.96
CA LEU A 33 -13.32 2.37 18.72
C LEU A 33 -13.96 3.74 18.45
N GLU A 34 -14.25 4.49 19.50
CA GLU A 34 -14.84 5.84 19.42
C GLU A 34 -13.94 6.85 18.69
N GLN A 35 -12.63 6.59 18.64
CA GLN A 35 -11.66 7.45 17.96
C GLN A 35 -11.34 6.98 16.53
N LEU A 36 -11.83 5.81 16.13
CA LEU A 36 -11.56 5.23 14.83
C LEU A 36 -12.57 5.72 13.79
N GLN A 37 -12.09 6.50 12.83
CA GLN A 37 -12.87 6.96 11.67
C GLN A 37 -12.95 5.91 10.54
N ALA A 38 -12.33 4.74 10.73
CA ALA A 38 -12.25 3.68 9.73
C ALA A 38 -12.57 2.31 10.35
N PRO A 39 -13.17 1.38 9.59
CA PRO A 39 -13.40 0.03 10.07
C PRO A 39 -12.08 -0.71 10.30
N LEU A 40 -12.05 -1.63 11.26
CA LEU A 40 -10.83 -2.32 11.68
C LEU A 40 -10.08 -3.04 10.55
N TRP A 41 -10.80 -3.55 9.55
CA TRP A 41 -10.16 -4.19 8.39
C TRP A 41 -9.34 -3.20 7.54
N VAL A 42 -9.75 -1.92 7.44
CA VAL A 42 -8.97 -0.87 6.75
C VAL A 42 -7.70 -0.57 7.53
N VAL A 43 -7.79 -0.52 8.86
CA VAL A 43 -6.62 -0.35 9.75
C VAL A 43 -5.65 -1.52 9.58
N ALA A 44 -6.16 -2.75 9.51
CA ALA A 44 -5.35 -3.93 9.26
C ALA A 44 -4.63 -3.86 7.90
N LEU A 45 -5.34 -3.44 6.84
CA LEU A 45 -4.72 -3.25 5.52
C LEU A 45 -3.66 -2.14 5.52
N ALA A 46 -3.89 -1.03 6.23
CA ALA A 46 -2.90 0.03 6.36
C ALA A 46 -1.63 -0.49 7.06
N GLY A 47 -1.78 -1.27 8.13
CA GLY A 47 -0.67 -1.97 8.78
C GLY A 47 0.04 -2.94 7.84
N PHE A 48 -0.72 -3.70 7.05
CA PHE A 48 -0.19 -4.66 6.08
C PHE A 48 0.64 -4.00 4.98
N VAL A 49 0.28 -2.79 4.52
CA VAL A 49 1.10 -2.01 3.57
C VAL A 49 2.47 -1.71 4.17
N PHE A 50 2.55 -1.32 5.45
CA PHE A 50 3.83 -1.11 6.12
C PHE A 50 4.66 -2.39 6.23
N LEU A 51 4.03 -3.54 6.49
CA LEU A 51 4.72 -4.83 6.47
C LEU A 51 5.27 -5.18 5.09
N CYS A 52 4.52 -4.88 4.02
CA CYS A 52 5.01 -5.07 2.66
C CYS A 52 6.22 -4.17 2.37
N CYS A 53 6.18 -2.90 2.79
CA CYS A 53 7.32 -1.98 2.68
C CYS A 53 8.55 -2.49 3.45
N ALA A 54 8.36 -3.01 4.67
CA ALA A 54 9.43 -3.64 5.44
C ALA A 54 10.05 -4.82 4.68
N GLY A 55 9.21 -5.70 4.11
CA GLY A 55 9.64 -6.82 3.28
C GLY A 55 10.45 -6.38 2.06
N LEU A 56 9.99 -5.35 1.34
CA LEU A 56 10.71 -4.79 0.19
C LEU A 56 12.08 -4.23 0.60
N LEU A 57 12.16 -3.48 1.69
CA LEU A 57 13.42 -2.93 2.20
C LEU A 57 14.42 -4.03 2.63
N LEU A 58 13.94 -5.10 3.27
CA LEU A 58 14.78 -6.25 3.61
C LEU A 58 15.32 -6.93 2.35
N LEU A 59 14.48 -7.08 1.33
CA LEU A 59 14.90 -7.68 0.07
C LEU A 59 15.92 -6.79 -0.67
N VAL A 60 15.79 -5.45 -0.61
CA VAL A 60 16.83 -4.52 -1.11
C VAL A 60 18.13 -4.68 -0.31
N ALA A 61 18.04 -4.72 1.02
CA ALA A 61 19.22 -4.77 1.89
C ALA A 61 20.02 -6.06 1.74
N THR A 62 19.34 -7.16 1.39
CA THR A 62 19.91 -8.51 1.26
C THR A 62 20.24 -8.90 -0.18
N ALA A 63 19.76 -8.15 -1.18
CA ALA A 63 20.09 -8.39 -2.57
C ALA A 63 21.61 -8.35 -2.77
N LYS A 64 22.17 -9.48 -3.23
CA LYS A 64 23.53 -9.50 -3.79
C LYS A 64 23.49 -8.70 -5.08
N THR A 65 24.48 -7.84 -5.29
CA THR A 65 24.64 -6.86 -6.37
C THR A 65 24.77 -7.46 -7.78
N GLU A 66 24.16 -8.62 -8.06
CA GLU A 66 24.10 -9.12 -9.41
C GLU A 66 22.97 -8.40 -10.17
N PRO A 67 23.28 -7.74 -11.29
CA PRO A 67 22.30 -7.05 -12.10
C PRO A 67 21.48 -8.09 -12.89
N SER A 68 20.54 -8.75 -12.22
CA SER A 68 19.48 -9.46 -12.92
C SER A 68 18.52 -8.42 -13.49
N SER A 69 18.28 -8.49 -14.80
CA SER A 69 17.36 -7.61 -15.53
C SER A 69 15.89 -7.78 -15.11
N SER A 70 15.58 -8.81 -14.32
CA SER A 70 14.25 -9.08 -13.80
C SER A 70 14.22 -8.93 -12.28
N LEU A 71 13.23 -8.18 -11.78
CA LEU A 71 12.94 -8.17 -10.34
C LEU A 71 12.65 -9.59 -9.86
N PRO A 72 13.24 -10.04 -8.73
CA PRO A 72 12.92 -11.34 -8.16
C PRO A 72 11.41 -11.51 -8.00
N LEU A 73 10.89 -12.72 -8.22
CA LEU A 73 9.46 -13.02 -8.12
C LEU A 73 8.87 -12.57 -6.77
N ALA A 74 9.64 -12.72 -5.69
CA ALA A 74 9.27 -12.25 -4.36
C ALA A 74 9.03 -10.73 -4.29
N TRP A 75 9.84 -9.91 -4.97
CA TRP A 75 9.63 -8.45 -5.05
C TRP A 75 8.33 -8.12 -5.78
N ARG A 76 8.11 -8.73 -6.95
CA ARG A 76 6.88 -8.52 -7.72
C ARG A 76 5.66 -8.89 -6.88
N PHE A 77 5.72 -10.03 -6.19
CA PHE A 77 4.64 -10.51 -5.34
C PHE A 77 4.34 -9.57 -4.17
N VAL A 78 5.35 -9.17 -3.38
CA VAL A 78 5.16 -8.25 -2.24
C VAL A 78 4.67 -6.88 -2.71
N ALA A 79 5.20 -6.37 -3.84
CA ALA A 79 4.73 -5.12 -4.41
C ALA A 79 3.26 -5.20 -4.87
N MET A 80 2.84 -6.30 -5.51
CA MET A 80 1.44 -6.50 -5.89
C MET A 80 0.51 -6.56 -4.69
N LEU A 81 0.93 -7.21 -3.59
CA LEU A 81 0.17 -7.23 -2.34
C LEU A 81 0.01 -5.84 -1.73
N ALA A 82 1.08 -5.03 -1.73
CA ALA A 82 1.01 -3.64 -1.27
C ALA A 82 0.03 -2.81 -2.11
N VAL A 83 0.12 -2.91 -3.44
CA VAL A 83 -0.78 -2.22 -4.38
C VAL A 83 -2.23 -2.68 -4.20
N ALA A 84 -2.46 -3.98 -4.02
CA ALA A 84 -3.80 -4.52 -3.77
C ALA A 84 -4.40 -3.97 -2.47
N ALA A 85 -3.61 -3.90 -1.39
CA ALA A 85 -4.06 -3.35 -0.11
C ALA A 85 -4.36 -1.86 -0.21
N VAL A 86 -3.50 -1.06 -0.86
CA VAL A 86 -3.75 0.36 -1.13
C VAL A 86 -5.01 0.54 -1.98
N GLY A 87 -5.18 -0.28 -3.02
CA GLY A 87 -6.36 -0.27 -3.87
C GLY A 87 -7.65 -0.57 -3.10
N ALA A 88 -7.63 -1.54 -2.19
CA ALA A 88 -8.78 -1.88 -1.35
C ALA A 88 -9.12 -0.74 -0.36
N ILE A 89 -8.12 -0.10 0.23
CA ILE A 89 -8.33 1.09 1.08
C ILE A 89 -8.94 2.22 0.24
N ALA A 90 -8.36 2.52 -0.92
CA ALA A 90 -8.87 3.56 -1.82
C ALA A 90 -10.31 3.27 -2.28
N ALA A 91 -10.64 2.00 -2.56
CA ALA A 91 -11.98 1.58 -2.92
C ALA A 91 -12.98 1.84 -1.77
N TRP A 92 -12.59 1.59 -0.52
CA TRP A 92 -13.43 1.93 0.63
C TRP A 92 -13.57 3.43 0.84
N VAL A 93 -12.53 4.22 0.59
CA VAL A 93 -12.65 5.69 0.66
C VAL A 93 -13.60 6.21 -0.41
N ALA A 94 -13.55 5.66 -1.62
CA ALA A 94 -14.38 6.10 -2.74
C ALA A 94 -15.84 5.64 -2.62
N PHE A 95 -16.04 4.35 -2.37
CA PHE A 95 -17.34 3.67 -2.47
C PHE A 95 -17.93 3.25 -1.13
N GLY A 96 -17.19 3.40 -0.03
CA GLY A 96 -17.67 3.03 1.29
C GLY A 96 -18.77 3.97 1.81
N ASP A 97 -19.61 3.42 2.67
CA ASP A 97 -20.72 4.15 3.29
C ASP A 97 -20.24 5.20 4.31
N GLY A 98 -21.10 6.19 4.52
CA GLY A 98 -20.91 7.28 5.47
C GLY A 98 -20.12 8.46 4.94
N PRO A 99 -20.25 9.65 5.55
CA PRO A 99 -19.58 10.87 5.11
C PRO A 99 -18.06 10.75 5.21
N ARG A 100 -17.34 11.51 4.39
CA ARG A 100 -15.87 11.62 4.40
C ARG A 100 -15.46 13.09 4.34
N GLU A 101 -14.62 13.50 5.27
CA GLU A 101 -14.04 14.83 5.25
C GLU A 101 -12.70 14.78 4.53
N PHE A 102 -12.58 15.55 3.44
CA PHE A 102 -11.35 15.67 2.68
C PHE A 102 -10.78 17.07 2.86
N THR A 103 -9.51 17.12 3.25
CA THR A 103 -8.72 18.34 3.28
C THR A 103 -7.69 18.27 2.16
N GLY A 104 -7.65 19.31 1.33
CA GLY A 104 -6.72 19.41 0.22
C GLY A 104 -5.81 20.61 0.40
N SER A 105 -4.56 20.47 -0.02
CA SER A 105 -3.67 21.59 -0.23
C SER A 105 -3.32 21.66 -1.72
N SER A 106 -3.78 22.71 -2.40
CA SER A 106 -3.35 23.01 -3.77
C SER A 106 -2.24 24.05 -3.71
N SER A 107 -1.08 23.71 -4.27
CA SER A 107 0.05 24.62 -4.38
C SER A 107 0.25 24.99 -5.85
N ALA A 108 0.02 26.25 -6.21
CA ALA A 108 0.29 26.78 -7.54
C ALA A 108 1.13 28.04 -7.43
N LEU A 109 2.25 28.10 -8.19
CA LEU A 109 3.14 29.27 -8.26
C LEU A 109 3.61 29.81 -6.89
N GLY A 110 3.94 28.92 -5.95
CA GLY A 110 4.44 29.30 -4.62
C GLY A 110 3.37 29.78 -3.62
N MET A 111 2.09 29.82 -4.02
CA MET A 111 0.96 30.02 -3.11
C MET A 111 0.31 28.68 -2.77
N SER A 112 0.28 28.33 -1.48
CA SER A 112 -0.46 27.17 -0.98
C SER A 112 -1.82 27.63 -0.46
N GLN A 113 -2.91 27.18 -1.09
CA GLN A 113 -4.25 27.25 -0.49
C GLN A 113 -4.57 25.91 0.16
N GLN A 114 -4.88 25.94 1.45
CA GLN A 114 -5.50 24.84 2.17
C GLN A 114 -7.00 25.11 2.19
N GLY A 115 -7.79 24.14 1.71
CA GLY A 115 -9.24 24.26 1.63
C GLY A 115 -9.91 22.93 1.91
N SER A 116 -11.19 23.00 2.30
CA SER A 116 -12.05 21.83 2.26
C SER A 116 -12.24 21.42 0.80
N VAL A 117 -12.00 20.15 0.51
CA VAL A 117 -12.30 19.57 -0.81
C VAL A 117 -13.70 19.01 -0.75
N ALA A 118 -14.47 19.19 -1.82
CA ALA A 118 -15.82 18.62 -1.89
C ALA A 118 -15.74 17.09 -1.74
N GLU A 119 -16.65 16.50 -0.95
CA GLU A 119 -16.66 15.04 -0.72
C GLU A 119 -16.67 14.25 -2.03
N ALA A 120 -17.43 14.72 -3.01
CA ALA A 120 -17.51 14.11 -4.34
C ALA A 120 -16.16 14.10 -5.08
N GLU A 121 -15.36 15.16 -4.96
CA GLU A 121 -14.06 15.26 -5.60
C GLU A 121 -13.05 14.31 -4.94
N GLY A 122 -13.02 14.27 -3.60
CA GLY A 122 -12.18 13.32 -2.85
C GLY A 122 -12.51 11.87 -3.21
N ARG A 123 -13.79 11.49 -3.16
CA ARG A 123 -14.24 10.15 -3.56
C ARG A 123 -13.87 9.82 -4.99
N PHE A 124 -13.97 10.77 -5.91
CA PHE A 124 -13.60 10.57 -7.31
C PHE A 124 -12.10 10.30 -7.48
N ALA A 125 -11.24 11.08 -6.82
CA ALA A 125 -9.79 10.88 -6.87
C ALA A 125 -9.37 9.52 -6.30
N PHE A 126 -9.92 9.13 -5.14
CA PHE A 126 -9.68 7.80 -4.57
C PHE A 126 -10.27 6.68 -5.43
N GLY A 127 -11.38 6.92 -6.13
CA GLY A 127 -11.98 5.99 -7.08
C GLY A 127 -11.04 5.70 -8.26
N ILE A 128 -10.40 6.73 -8.82
CA ILE A 128 -9.38 6.56 -9.86
C ILE A 128 -8.21 5.73 -9.33
N LEU A 129 -7.71 6.03 -8.12
CA LEU A 129 -6.61 5.28 -7.50
C LEU A 129 -6.99 3.80 -7.28
N ALA A 130 -8.22 3.53 -6.86
CA ALA A 130 -8.73 2.17 -6.67
C ALA A 130 -8.76 1.40 -7.99
N VAL A 131 -9.31 2.00 -9.05
CA VAL A 131 -9.36 1.39 -10.39
C VAL A 131 -7.96 1.15 -10.93
N PHE A 132 -7.06 2.12 -10.82
CA PHE A 132 -5.69 1.99 -11.30
C PHE A 132 -4.93 0.89 -10.55
N SER A 133 -5.04 0.85 -9.21
CA SER A 133 -4.45 -0.21 -8.39
C SER A 133 -4.98 -1.59 -8.77
N GLY A 134 -6.29 -1.70 -9.00
CA GLY A 134 -6.93 -2.92 -9.47
C GLY A 134 -6.41 -3.37 -10.84
N LEU A 135 -6.27 -2.45 -11.80
CA LEU A 135 -5.71 -2.74 -13.12
C LEU A 135 -4.27 -3.26 -13.02
N VAL A 136 -3.42 -2.62 -12.22
CA VAL A 136 -2.03 -3.07 -12.01
C VAL A 136 -1.98 -4.49 -11.46
N VAL A 137 -2.82 -4.81 -10.47
CA VAL A 137 -2.89 -6.16 -9.88
C VAL A 137 -3.37 -7.19 -10.90
N VAL A 138 -4.46 -6.90 -11.63
CA VAL A 138 -4.99 -7.83 -12.64
C VAL A 138 -3.97 -8.09 -13.75
N LEU A 139 -3.35 -7.04 -14.30
CA LEU A 139 -2.33 -7.18 -15.33
C LEU A 139 -1.12 -7.98 -14.82
N GLY A 140 -0.67 -7.72 -13.58
CA GLY A 140 0.42 -8.45 -12.94
C GLY A 140 0.12 -9.94 -12.78
N LEU A 141 -1.10 -10.29 -12.35
CA LEU A 141 -1.55 -11.68 -12.23
C LEU A 141 -1.65 -12.38 -13.59
N VAL A 142 -2.17 -11.68 -14.61
CA VAL A 142 -2.25 -12.19 -15.98
C VAL A 142 -0.85 -12.48 -16.54
N GLN A 143 0.10 -11.57 -16.35
CA GLN A 143 1.50 -11.79 -16.74
C GLN A 143 2.12 -12.99 -16.02
N ALA A 144 1.95 -13.08 -14.69
CA ALA A 144 2.45 -14.20 -13.91
C ALA A 144 1.85 -15.54 -14.34
N TRP A 145 0.57 -15.56 -14.71
CA TRP A 145 -0.11 -16.74 -15.25
C TRP A 145 0.49 -17.20 -16.58
N PHE A 146 0.74 -16.27 -17.51
CA PHE A 146 1.36 -16.59 -18.80
C PHE A 146 2.80 -17.09 -18.63
N GLU A 147 3.59 -16.46 -17.75
CA GLU A 147 4.94 -16.91 -17.40
C GLU A 147 4.93 -18.34 -16.83
N ALA A 148 3.98 -18.65 -15.93
CA ALA A 148 3.84 -19.98 -15.35
C ALA A 148 3.42 -21.03 -16.39
N ARG A 149 2.54 -20.66 -17.34
CA ARG A 149 2.11 -21.55 -18.42
C ARG A 149 3.26 -21.89 -19.37
N ALA A 150 4.07 -20.91 -19.76
CA ALA A 150 5.22 -21.13 -20.64
C ALA A 150 6.24 -22.11 -20.07
N ARG A 151 6.46 -22.10 -18.73
CA ARG A 151 7.36 -23.04 -18.03
C ARG A 151 6.86 -24.47 -17.95
N ARG A 152 5.57 -24.73 -18.20
CA ARG A 152 5.01 -26.10 -18.16
C ARG A 152 5.09 -26.80 -19.51
N THR A 153 5.32 -26.07 -20.59
CA THR A 153 5.30 -26.57 -21.96
C THR A 153 6.69 -26.70 -22.60
N GLY A 154 7.74 -26.23 -21.94
CA GLY A 154 9.14 -26.38 -22.35
C GLY A 154 9.91 -27.20 -21.34
#